data_AF-A0A519U7Y0-F1
#
_entry.id   AF-A0A519U7Y0-F1
#
_cell.length_a   1.000
_cell.length_b   1.000
_cell.length_c   1.000
_cell.angle_alpha   90.00
_cell.angle_beta   90.00
_cell.angle_gamma   90.00
#
_symmetry.space_group_name_H-M   'P 1'
#
loop_
_entity.id
_entity.type
_entity.pdbx_description
1 polymer ?
#
loop_
_entity_poly.entity_id
_entity_poly.type
_entity_poly.pdbx_seq_one_letter_code
_entity_poly.pdbx_strand_id
1 'polypeptide(L)'
;MQSQEKIIDLDVSMSKCGMKYYRHGSFTIDLHGINCSAPSIYQILCKKLNTDAALQFLPIFYVNHLDVTSGSMVSFNQPLYQNVAINNWKECILKIEANRVSFAYARYIDTPDFPTSLNEEVGGLLTILYVIQGLFGHTQLHFTVTINLETNGELYFAPQGSIYAVDHILSTYTLNPKNFTYSNELYNLADSEIISFMQDVINGFSSEKPIFGHHQPFLTIDVEGQIKNLNFLKEAINPSGF
;
A
#
# COMPACT_ATOMS: atom_id res chain seq x y z
N MET A 1 20.67 0.70 15.53
CA MET A 1 19.42 0.43 14.81
C MET A 1 18.27 0.69 15.77
N GLN A 2 17.52 1.78 15.57
CA GLN A 2 16.25 1.96 16.28
C GLN A 2 15.25 0.95 15.70
N SER A 3 14.60 0.15 16.54
CA SER A 3 13.49 -0.70 16.10
C SER A 3 12.38 0.22 15.59
N GLN A 4 11.99 0.07 14.32
CA GLN A 4 10.74 0.64 13.85
C GLN A 4 9.62 0.11 14.76
N GLU A 5 8.91 1.02 15.42
CA GLU A 5 7.72 0.68 16.19
C GLU A 5 6.69 0.10 15.21
N LYS A 6 6.38 -1.20 15.36
CA LYS A 6 5.39 -1.86 14.51
C LYS A 6 4.03 -1.23 14.79
N ILE A 7 3.37 -0.73 13.73
CA ILE A 7 2.05 -0.07 13.84
C ILE A 7 0.98 -1.08 14.31
N ILE A 8 1.09 -2.34 13.88
CA ILE A 8 0.25 -3.47 14.29
C ILE A 8 1.11 -4.48 15.05
N ASP A 9 0.62 -4.95 16.20
CA ASP A 9 1.21 -6.05 16.97
C ASP A 9 0.65 -7.39 16.47
N LEU A 10 1.40 -8.04 15.58
CA LEU A 10 1.00 -9.29 14.94
C LEU A 10 0.86 -10.45 15.93
N ASP A 11 1.67 -10.48 16.99
CA ASP A 11 1.65 -11.58 17.97
C ASP A 11 0.37 -11.51 18.81
N VAL A 12 -0.02 -10.31 19.24
CA VAL A 12 -1.28 -10.07 19.94
C VAL A 12 -2.48 -10.42 19.06
N SER A 13 -2.48 -9.99 17.80
CA SER A 13 -3.60 -10.23 16.89
C SER A 13 -3.72 -11.70 16.48
N MET A 14 -2.62 -12.38 16.20
CA MET A 14 -2.57 -13.83 15.95
C MET A 14 -3.10 -14.62 17.14
N SER A 15 -2.70 -14.25 18.36
CA SER A 15 -3.20 -14.91 19.57
C SER A 15 -4.71 -14.72 19.76
N LYS A 16 -5.27 -13.57 19.36
CA LYS A 16 -6.71 -13.29 19.46
C LYS A 16 -7.54 -14.02 18.41
N CYS A 17 -7.09 -14.03 17.15
CA CYS A 17 -7.84 -14.67 16.06
C CYS A 17 -7.63 -16.18 15.96
N GLY A 18 -6.56 -16.71 16.57
CA GLY A 18 -6.25 -18.14 16.57
C GLY A 18 -5.80 -18.71 15.22
N MET A 19 -5.48 -17.84 14.26
CA MET A 19 -5.02 -18.23 12.92
C MET A 19 -3.54 -18.63 12.94
N LYS A 20 -3.10 -19.39 11.92
CA LYS A 20 -1.71 -19.89 11.80
C LYS A 20 -0.83 -19.03 10.89
N TYR A 21 -1.43 -18.38 9.91
CA TYR A 21 -0.70 -17.62 8.91
C TYR A 21 -1.14 -16.16 8.90
N TYR A 22 -0.18 -15.28 8.62
CA TYR A 22 -0.42 -13.85 8.44
C TYR A 22 0.33 -13.32 7.22
N ARG A 23 -0.25 -12.28 6.62
CA ARG A 23 0.42 -11.35 5.71
C ARG A 23 0.25 -9.96 6.31
N HIS A 24 1.35 -9.26 6.49
CA HIS A 24 1.40 -7.90 6.99
C HIS A 24 2.13 -7.03 5.99
N GLY A 25 1.53 -5.91 5.61
CA GLY A 25 2.18 -4.90 4.79
C GLY A 25 2.04 -3.54 5.45
N SER A 26 3.06 -2.71 5.29
CA SER A 26 3.02 -1.33 5.77
C SER A 26 3.79 -0.43 4.83
N PHE A 27 3.42 0.85 4.81
CA PHE A 27 4.21 1.88 4.18
C PHE A 27 4.28 3.13 5.04
N THR A 28 5.32 3.92 4.83
CA THR A 28 5.47 5.26 5.39
C THR A 28 5.85 6.22 4.27
N ILE A 29 5.25 7.41 4.29
CA ILE A 29 5.54 8.53 3.41
C ILE A 29 6.01 9.67 4.32
N ASP A 30 7.29 9.98 4.26
CA ASP A 30 7.88 11.16 4.89
C ASP A 30 7.95 12.31 3.88
N LEU A 31 7.38 13.45 4.23
CA LEU A 31 7.41 14.66 3.42
C LEU A 31 8.60 15.54 3.83
N HIS A 32 9.41 15.96 2.86
CA HIS A 32 10.59 16.79 3.09
C HIS A 32 10.47 18.16 2.44
N GLY A 33 11.18 19.15 2.99
CA GLY A 33 11.27 20.50 2.44
C GLY A 33 10.04 21.39 2.66
N ILE A 34 8.99 20.88 3.30
CA ILE A 34 7.77 21.59 3.65
C ILE A 34 7.34 21.24 5.07
N ASN A 35 6.64 22.17 5.73
CA ASN A 35 6.05 21.93 7.05
C ASN A 35 4.54 21.78 6.92
N CYS A 36 4.06 20.56 7.14
CA CYS A 36 2.67 20.16 7.15
C CYS A 36 2.24 19.73 8.54
N SER A 37 1.10 20.24 8.98
CA SER A 37 0.43 19.70 10.16
C SER A 37 -0.43 18.47 9.80
N ALA A 38 -0.66 17.58 10.76
CA ALA A 38 -1.59 16.47 10.57
C ALA A 38 -3.00 16.93 10.13
N PRO A 39 -3.60 18.00 10.71
CA PRO A 39 -4.85 18.56 10.20
C PRO A 39 -4.80 19.00 8.73
N SER A 40 -3.70 19.58 8.26
CA SER A 40 -3.57 20.03 6.87
C SER A 40 -3.55 18.85 5.88
N ILE A 41 -2.81 17.80 6.20
CA ILE A 41 -2.77 16.57 5.38
C ILE A 41 -4.15 15.88 5.39
N TYR A 42 -4.77 15.77 6.57
CA TYR A 42 -6.10 15.19 6.72
C TYR A 42 -7.16 15.93 5.90
N GLN A 43 -7.20 17.26 5.98
CA GLN A 43 -8.18 18.09 5.25
C GLN A 43 -8.10 17.89 3.73
N ILE A 44 -6.90 17.77 3.16
CA ILE A 44 -6.79 17.53 1.71
C ILE A 44 -7.21 16.12 1.32
N LEU A 45 -6.88 15.12 2.15
CA LEU A 45 -7.30 13.75 1.92
C LEU A 45 -8.82 13.67 1.93
N CYS A 46 -9.50 14.30 2.89
CA CYS A 46 -10.96 14.42 2.88
C CYS A 46 -11.50 15.13 1.63
N LYS A 47 -10.84 16.20 1.18
CA LYS A 47 -11.30 16.95 0.00
C LYS A 47 -11.18 16.14 -1.29
N LYS A 48 -10.14 15.31 -1.43
CA LYS A 48 -9.83 14.56 -2.65
C LYS A 48 -10.38 13.14 -2.64
N LEU A 49 -10.55 12.53 -1.48
CA LEU A 49 -11.11 11.18 -1.31
C LEU A 49 -12.60 11.23 -0.95
N ASN A 50 -13.35 12.17 -1.55
CA ASN A 50 -14.78 12.37 -1.26
C ASN A 50 -15.72 11.53 -2.15
N THR A 51 -15.18 10.64 -2.98
CA THR A 51 -15.94 9.75 -3.87
C THR A 51 -15.65 8.28 -3.53
N ASP A 52 -16.64 7.41 -3.75
CA ASP A 52 -16.46 5.96 -3.57
C ASP A 52 -15.35 5.41 -4.49
N ALA A 53 -15.21 5.98 -5.70
CA ALA A 53 -14.17 5.60 -6.65
C ALA A 53 -12.76 5.92 -6.14
N ALA A 54 -12.56 7.01 -5.39
CA ALA A 54 -11.26 7.30 -4.78
C ALA A 54 -11.02 6.42 -3.54
N LEU A 55 -12.06 6.20 -2.74
CA LEU A 55 -11.98 5.41 -1.50
C LEU A 55 -11.76 3.92 -1.74
N GLN A 56 -12.07 3.38 -2.93
CA GLN A 56 -11.77 1.98 -3.28
C GLN A 56 -10.26 1.63 -3.15
N PHE A 57 -9.38 2.62 -3.30
CA PHE A 57 -7.93 2.45 -3.21
C PHE A 57 -7.37 2.72 -1.81
N LEU A 58 -8.14 3.38 -0.93
CA LEU A 58 -7.79 3.60 0.47
C LEU A 58 -9.01 3.43 1.40
N PRO A 59 -9.59 2.21 1.52
CA PRO A 59 -10.84 2.01 2.25
C PRO A 59 -10.76 2.36 3.74
N ILE A 60 -9.59 2.24 4.36
CA ILE A 60 -9.38 2.64 5.77
C ILE A 60 -9.73 4.12 6.04
N PHE A 61 -9.78 4.96 4.99
CA PHE A 61 -10.07 6.37 5.11
C PHE A 61 -11.57 6.69 5.25
N TYR A 62 -12.47 5.69 5.27
CA TYR A 62 -13.87 5.92 5.60
C TYR A 62 -14.05 6.45 7.04
N VAL A 63 -15.01 7.35 7.23
CA VAL A 63 -15.24 8.06 8.51
C VAL A 63 -15.57 7.12 9.69
N ASN A 64 -16.16 5.96 9.43
CA ASN A 64 -16.48 4.95 10.45
C ASN A 64 -15.22 4.32 11.06
N HIS A 65 -14.05 4.50 10.45
CA HIS A 65 -12.77 4.06 10.99
C HIS A 65 -11.99 5.18 11.70
N LEU A 66 -12.47 6.42 11.71
CA LEU A 66 -11.80 7.52 12.41
C LEU A 66 -11.80 7.28 13.93
N ASP A 67 -10.62 7.22 14.54
CA ASP A 67 -10.44 6.86 15.96
C ASP A 67 -9.99 8.07 16.78
N VAL A 68 -8.82 8.64 16.45
CA VAL A 68 -8.24 9.78 17.17
C VAL A 68 -8.08 10.97 16.25
N THR A 69 -8.48 12.15 16.74
CA THR A 69 -8.14 13.44 16.12
C THR A 69 -7.57 14.38 17.18
N SER A 70 -6.34 14.82 16.95
CA SER A 70 -5.62 15.76 17.81
C SER A 70 -4.84 16.77 16.96
N GLY A 71 -4.26 17.80 17.59
CA GLY A 71 -3.43 18.77 16.87
C GLY A 71 -2.18 18.14 16.23
N SER A 72 -1.68 17.03 16.77
CA SER A 72 -0.44 16.36 16.33
C SER A 72 -0.67 15.12 15.46
N MET A 73 -1.85 14.49 15.55
CA MET A 73 -2.12 13.22 14.89
C MET A 73 -3.61 13.04 14.56
N VAL A 74 -3.89 12.47 13.39
CA VAL A 74 -5.19 11.90 13.01
C VAL A 74 -4.99 10.41 12.73
N SER A 75 -5.78 9.53 13.34
CA SER A 75 -5.69 8.09 13.11
C SER A 75 -7.02 7.48 12.69
N PHE A 76 -6.94 6.57 11.73
CA PHE A 76 -8.01 5.66 11.38
C PHE A 76 -7.61 4.26 11.79
N ASN A 77 -8.54 3.55 12.43
CA ASN A 77 -8.33 2.24 12.99
C ASN A 77 -9.52 1.34 12.63
N GLN A 78 -9.24 0.31 11.86
CA GLN A 78 -10.14 -0.81 11.70
C GLN A 78 -9.57 -1.95 12.55
N PRO A 79 -10.09 -2.15 13.78
CA PRO A 79 -9.57 -3.14 14.69
C PRO A 79 -9.80 -4.55 14.13
N LEU A 80 -9.03 -5.51 14.63
CA LEU A 80 -9.14 -6.92 14.27
C LEU A 80 -10.60 -7.40 14.19
N TYR A 81 -11.01 -7.77 12.98
CA TYR A 81 -12.36 -8.22 12.69
C TYR A 81 -12.33 -9.41 11.74
N GLN A 82 -13.36 -10.25 11.85
CA GLN A 82 -13.56 -11.35 10.92
C GLN A 82 -14.24 -10.82 9.65
N ASN A 83 -13.60 -11.04 8.51
CA ASN A 83 -14.16 -10.73 7.20
C ASN A 83 -15.27 -11.72 6.84
N VAL A 84 -15.96 -11.50 5.72
CA VAL A 84 -17.13 -12.29 5.27
C VAL A 84 -16.85 -13.80 5.23
N ALA A 85 -15.61 -14.21 4.95
CA ALA A 85 -15.20 -15.61 4.95
C ALA A 85 -14.83 -16.08 6.37
N ILE A 86 -15.29 -17.28 6.73
CA ILE A 86 -14.84 -18.00 7.92
C ILE A 86 -13.32 -18.17 7.85
N ASN A 87 -12.61 -17.90 8.95
CA ASN A 87 -11.15 -17.96 9.08
C ASN A 87 -10.38 -16.97 8.18
N ASN A 88 -10.94 -15.78 8.00
CA ASN A 88 -10.27 -14.66 7.32
C ASN A 88 -10.42 -13.40 8.16
N TRP A 89 -9.40 -13.09 8.94
CA TRP A 89 -9.38 -11.90 9.79
C TRP A 89 -8.52 -10.80 9.17
N LYS A 90 -8.89 -9.56 9.44
CA LYS A 90 -8.16 -8.39 8.96
C LYS A 90 -8.11 -7.31 10.03
N GLU A 91 -7.10 -6.46 9.95
CA GLU A 91 -7.04 -5.18 10.64
C GLU A 91 -6.20 -4.21 9.82
N CYS A 92 -6.44 -2.91 9.99
CA CYS A 92 -5.61 -1.90 9.37
C CYS A 92 -5.64 -0.59 10.16
N ILE A 93 -4.52 0.13 10.10
CA ILE A 93 -4.32 1.38 10.81
C ILE A 93 -3.66 2.37 9.85
N LEU A 94 -4.23 3.56 9.75
CA LEU A 94 -3.64 4.72 9.07
C LEU A 94 -3.38 5.80 10.10
N LYS A 95 -2.16 6.32 10.16
CA LYS A 95 -1.76 7.45 11.00
C LYS A 95 -1.29 8.59 10.11
N ILE A 96 -1.79 9.78 10.39
CA ILE A 96 -1.39 11.04 9.77
C ILE A 96 -0.79 11.90 10.86
N GLU A 97 0.47 12.26 10.71
CA GLU A 97 1.26 13.07 11.65
C GLU A 97 1.84 14.28 10.91
N ALA A 98 2.57 15.14 11.63
CA ALA A 98 3.29 16.23 10.99
C ALA A 98 4.33 15.66 10.01
N ASN A 99 4.26 16.09 8.74
CA ASN A 99 5.15 15.63 7.66
C ASN A 99 5.24 14.11 7.44
N ARG A 100 4.30 13.32 7.96
CA ARG A 100 4.35 11.86 7.86
C ARG A 100 2.97 11.25 7.72
N VAL A 101 2.85 10.27 6.82
CA VAL A 101 1.70 9.37 6.76
C VAL A 101 2.20 7.94 6.83
N SER A 102 1.64 7.14 7.73
CA SER A 102 1.99 5.73 7.91
C SER A 102 0.75 4.87 7.86
N PHE A 103 0.83 3.76 7.13
CA PHE A 103 -0.24 2.79 7.00
C PHE A 103 0.29 1.39 7.29
N ALA A 104 -0.52 0.58 7.96
CA ALA A 104 -0.28 -0.84 8.09
C ALA A 104 -1.59 -1.60 7.94
N TYR A 105 -1.50 -2.80 7.37
CA TYR A 105 -2.59 -3.75 7.32
C TYR A 105 -2.05 -5.15 7.62
N ALA A 106 -2.88 -5.97 8.23
CA ALA A 106 -2.61 -7.37 8.41
C ALA A 106 -3.83 -8.21 8.04
N ARG A 107 -3.57 -9.37 7.47
CA ARG A 107 -4.57 -10.39 7.15
C ARG A 107 -4.13 -11.72 7.74
N TYR A 108 -5.06 -12.42 8.38
CA TYR A 108 -4.82 -13.67 9.09
C TYR A 108 -5.74 -14.77 8.58
N ILE A 109 -5.18 -15.93 8.25
CA ILE A 109 -5.89 -17.06 7.67
C ILE A 109 -5.29 -18.39 8.16
N ASP A 110 -6.02 -19.49 7.94
CA ASP A 110 -5.58 -20.85 8.30
C ASP A 110 -4.80 -21.57 7.19
N THR A 111 -4.75 -21.02 5.99
CA THR A 111 -3.99 -21.56 4.85
C THR A 111 -2.69 -20.81 4.63
N PRO A 112 -1.61 -21.47 4.20
CA PRO A 112 -0.34 -20.78 3.94
C PRO A 112 -0.41 -19.83 2.74
N ASP A 113 -1.36 -20.04 1.83
CA ASP A 113 -1.40 -19.33 0.55
C ASP A 113 -2.15 -17.99 0.63
N PHE A 114 -1.45 -16.91 0.30
CA PHE A 114 -2.00 -15.55 0.21
C PHE A 114 -2.03 -15.06 -1.23
N PRO A 115 -3.19 -14.99 -1.90
CA PRO A 115 -3.28 -14.22 -3.12
C PRO A 115 -3.12 -12.73 -2.81
N THR A 116 -2.34 -12.03 -3.63
CA THR A 116 -2.19 -10.57 -3.59
C THR A 116 -2.22 -9.97 -4.99
N SER A 117 -2.86 -8.82 -5.13
CA SER A 117 -2.76 -7.96 -6.30
C SER A 117 -1.88 -6.73 -6.03
N LEU A 118 -1.19 -6.70 -4.87
CA LEU A 118 -0.40 -5.59 -4.33
C LEU A 118 -1.15 -4.25 -4.17
N ASN A 119 -2.48 -4.23 -4.32
CA ASN A 119 -3.28 -3.01 -4.15
C ASN A 119 -3.26 -2.47 -2.71
N GLU A 120 -3.28 -3.34 -1.70
CA GLU A 120 -3.27 -2.92 -0.30
C GLU A 120 -1.91 -2.29 0.08
N GLU A 121 -0.80 -2.80 -0.50
CA GLU A 121 0.56 -2.31 -0.29
C GLU A 121 0.85 -1.02 -1.06
N VAL A 122 0.52 -0.98 -2.35
CA VAL A 122 1.01 0.03 -3.29
C VAL A 122 -0.11 0.93 -3.79
N GLY A 123 -1.33 0.42 -3.93
CA GLY A 123 -2.48 1.22 -4.35
C GLY A 123 -2.77 2.37 -3.37
N GLY A 124 -2.89 2.06 -2.07
CA GLY A 124 -3.12 3.08 -1.04
C GLY A 124 -1.97 4.08 -0.91
N LEU A 125 -0.72 3.63 -1.09
CA LEU A 125 0.47 4.48 -1.13
C LEU A 125 0.38 5.49 -2.29
N LEU A 126 0.14 5.02 -3.51
CA LEU A 126 0.03 5.87 -4.70
C LEU A 126 -1.13 6.86 -4.57
N THR A 127 -2.27 6.43 -4.01
CA THR A 127 -3.40 7.31 -3.72
C THR A 127 -2.99 8.47 -2.82
N ILE A 128 -2.30 8.19 -1.71
CA ILE A 128 -1.87 9.23 -0.77
C ILE A 128 -0.83 10.16 -1.42
N LEU A 129 0.15 9.61 -2.13
CA LEU A 129 1.18 10.38 -2.83
C LEU A 129 0.55 11.37 -3.83
N TYR A 130 -0.36 10.91 -4.69
CA TYR A 130 -1.02 11.79 -5.67
C TYR A 130 -1.91 12.85 -5.03
N VAL A 131 -2.62 12.53 -3.93
CA VAL A 131 -3.42 13.52 -3.21
C VAL A 131 -2.54 14.58 -2.57
N ILE A 132 -1.45 14.17 -1.91
CA ILE A 132 -0.51 15.10 -1.25
C ILE A 132 0.24 15.94 -2.28
N GLN A 133 0.61 15.40 -3.45
CA GLN A 133 1.18 16.21 -4.52
C GLN A 133 0.24 17.34 -4.94
N GLY A 134 -1.06 17.06 -4.98
CA GLY A 134 -2.10 18.05 -5.22
C GLY A 134 -2.16 19.21 -4.21
N LEU A 135 -1.59 19.08 -3.00
CA LEU A 135 -1.52 20.17 -2.02
C LEU A 135 -0.63 21.32 -2.48
N PHE A 136 0.47 21.00 -3.15
CA PHE A 136 1.57 21.95 -3.34
C PHE A 136 1.72 22.41 -4.79
N GLY A 137 0.82 21.97 -5.67
CA GLY A 137 0.75 22.42 -7.06
C GLY A 137 2.07 22.22 -7.79
N HIS A 138 2.73 23.33 -8.15
CA HIS A 138 4.02 23.33 -8.87
C HIS A 138 5.25 23.26 -7.97
N THR A 139 5.08 23.20 -6.64
CA THR A 139 6.21 23.07 -5.73
C THR A 139 6.78 21.66 -5.86
N GLN A 140 8.09 21.55 -6.11
CA GLN A 140 8.77 20.27 -6.11
C GLN A 140 8.72 19.68 -4.70
N LEU A 141 7.99 18.58 -4.56
CA LEU A 141 7.92 17.81 -3.33
C LEU A 141 8.95 16.70 -3.35
N HIS A 142 9.53 16.47 -2.18
CA HIS A 142 10.44 15.38 -1.93
C HIS A 142 9.79 14.45 -0.90
N PHE A 143 9.68 13.18 -1.27
CA PHE A 143 9.13 12.13 -0.42
C PHE A 143 10.20 11.09 -0.15
N THR A 144 10.29 10.61 1.09
CA THR A 144 10.87 9.29 1.35
C THR A 144 9.74 8.31 1.55
N VAL A 145 9.71 7.27 0.73
CA VAL A 145 8.74 6.19 0.83
C VAL A 145 9.46 4.95 1.33
N THR A 146 8.92 4.34 2.38
CA THR A 146 9.35 3.02 2.86
C THR A 146 8.17 2.07 2.77
N ILE A 147 8.38 0.88 2.20
CA ILE A 147 7.42 -0.22 2.15
C ILE A 147 8.03 -1.39 2.91
N ASN A 148 7.26 -2.02 3.79
CA ASN A 148 7.61 -3.28 4.43
C ASN A 148 6.54 -4.32 4.14
N LEU A 149 6.97 -5.54 3.85
CA LEU A 149 6.08 -6.69 3.76
C LEU A 149 6.66 -7.89 4.51
N GLU A 150 5.83 -8.51 5.33
CA GLU A 150 6.16 -9.63 6.20
C GLU A 150 5.05 -10.69 6.08
N THR A 151 5.42 -11.95 5.88
CA THR A 151 4.49 -13.08 5.88
C THR A 151 5.18 -14.32 6.43
N ASN A 152 4.44 -15.18 7.09
CA ASN A 152 4.89 -16.52 7.46
C ASN A 152 4.29 -17.62 6.55
N GLY A 153 3.55 -17.23 5.51
CA GLY A 153 3.02 -18.11 4.45
C GLY A 153 3.70 -17.90 3.09
N GLU A 154 3.01 -18.28 2.02
CA GLU A 154 3.42 -18.12 0.63
C GLU A 154 2.56 -17.03 -0.04
N LEU A 155 3.19 -16.02 -0.62
CA LEU A 155 2.49 -14.90 -1.26
C LEU A 155 2.42 -15.15 -2.77
N TYR A 156 1.21 -15.20 -3.33
CA TYR A 156 0.97 -15.47 -4.74
C TYR A 156 0.49 -14.21 -5.44
N PHE A 157 1.22 -13.76 -6.47
CA PHE A 157 0.78 -12.62 -7.25
C PHE A 157 -0.39 -13.00 -8.18
N ALA A 158 -1.49 -12.28 -8.05
CA ALA A 158 -2.69 -12.39 -8.86
C ALA A 158 -2.84 -11.11 -9.70
N PRO A 159 -2.63 -11.16 -11.03
CA PRO A 159 -2.68 -9.97 -11.89
C PRO A 159 -4.08 -9.37 -12.02
N GLN A 160 -5.13 -10.16 -11.75
CA GLN A 160 -6.51 -9.69 -11.86
C GLN A 160 -6.81 -8.63 -10.80
N GLY A 161 -7.19 -7.43 -11.24
CA GLY A 161 -7.48 -6.31 -10.35
C GLY A 161 -6.25 -5.72 -9.67
N SER A 162 -5.05 -5.97 -10.19
CA SER A 162 -3.78 -5.41 -9.70
C SER A 162 -3.55 -3.98 -10.17
N ILE A 163 -2.95 -3.16 -9.29
CA ILE A 163 -2.45 -1.81 -9.63
C ILE A 163 -1.28 -1.89 -10.63
N TYR A 164 -0.61 -3.04 -10.66
CA TYR A 164 0.43 -3.36 -11.63
C TYR A 164 -0.16 -3.95 -12.91
N ALA A 165 0.19 -3.35 -14.05
CA ALA A 165 0.09 -3.95 -15.36
C ALA A 165 1.40 -4.69 -15.67
N VAL A 166 1.31 -6.01 -15.86
CA VAL A 166 2.47 -6.88 -16.06
C VAL A 166 2.27 -7.69 -17.33
N ASP A 167 3.37 -8.03 -18.01
CA ASP A 167 3.31 -8.83 -19.24
C ASP A 167 2.67 -10.21 -18.99
N HIS A 168 1.90 -10.69 -19.96
CA HIS A 168 0.90 -11.76 -19.84
C HIS A 168 1.45 -13.18 -19.62
N ILE A 169 2.76 -13.35 -19.39
CA ILE A 169 3.40 -14.65 -19.16
C ILE A 169 3.33 -15.02 -17.67
N LEU A 170 2.12 -15.18 -17.13
CA LEU A 170 1.95 -15.38 -15.68
C LEU A 170 0.88 -16.42 -15.33
N SER A 171 1.32 -17.65 -15.14
CA SER A 171 0.69 -18.59 -14.22
C SER A 171 1.43 -18.49 -12.88
N THR A 172 0.90 -17.68 -11.95
CA THR A 172 1.17 -17.70 -10.49
C THR A 172 2.64 -17.88 -10.05
N TYR A 173 3.38 -16.80 -9.85
CA TYR A 173 4.64 -16.83 -9.10
C TYR A 173 4.39 -16.65 -7.60
N THR A 174 5.19 -17.35 -6.80
CA THR A 174 5.34 -17.08 -5.38
C THR A 174 6.31 -15.92 -5.21
N LEU A 175 5.80 -14.78 -4.74
CA LEU A 175 6.63 -13.73 -4.14
C LEU A 175 7.11 -14.32 -2.80
N ASN A 176 8.41 -14.50 -2.61
CA ASN A 176 8.95 -14.80 -1.28
C ASN A 176 9.33 -13.46 -0.64
N PRO A 177 8.54 -12.93 0.30
CA PRO A 177 8.82 -11.64 0.89
C PRO A 177 9.31 -11.82 2.32
N LYS A 178 10.02 -12.92 2.65
CA LYS A 178 10.55 -13.17 4.00
C LYS A 178 11.38 -11.96 4.44
N ASN A 179 10.71 -11.03 5.13
CA ASN A 179 11.12 -9.68 5.48
C ASN A 179 11.58 -8.82 4.29
N PHE A 180 10.63 -8.37 3.46
CA PHE A 180 10.90 -7.37 2.44
C PHE A 180 10.82 -5.96 3.04
N THR A 181 11.89 -5.17 2.89
CA THR A 181 11.90 -3.74 3.17
C THR A 181 12.51 -3.02 1.97
N TYR A 182 11.79 -2.04 1.44
CA TYR A 182 12.26 -1.18 0.37
C TYR A 182 12.06 0.28 0.77
N SER A 183 13.06 1.12 0.50
CA SER A 183 13.00 2.54 0.77
C SER A 183 13.58 3.31 -0.40
N ASN A 184 12.86 4.32 -0.89
CA ASN A 184 13.33 5.16 -1.98
C ASN A 184 12.89 6.61 -1.78
N GLU A 185 13.64 7.53 -2.36
CA GLU A 185 13.28 8.94 -2.47
C GLU A 185 12.56 9.17 -3.80
N LEU A 186 11.46 9.93 -3.76
CA LEU A 186 10.71 10.32 -4.94
C LEU A 186 10.63 11.85 -5.04
N TYR A 187 10.81 12.33 -6.26
CA TYR A 187 10.76 13.71 -6.68
C TYR A 187 9.62 13.87 -7.70
N ASN A 188 8.78 14.90 -7.62
CA ASN A 188 7.83 15.29 -8.69
C ASN A 188 6.80 14.26 -9.22
N LEU A 189 6.72 13.03 -8.72
CA LEU A 189 5.77 11.95 -9.08
C LEU A 189 5.40 11.86 -10.58
N ALA A 190 6.34 12.12 -11.49
CA ALA A 190 6.14 11.96 -12.92
C ALA A 190 5.92 10.49 -13.28
N ASP A 191 5.17 10.19 -14.35
CA ASP A 191 4.82 8.80 -14.70
C ASP A 191 6.05 7.89 -14.83
N SER A 192 7.10 8.37 -15.49
CA SER A 192 8.35 7.61 -15.64
C SER A 192 9.01 7.28 -14.28
N GLU A 193 8.91 8.19 -13.32
CA GLU A 193 9.50 8.01 -11.99
C GLU A 193 8.66 7.05 -11.13
N ILE A 194 7.34 7.17 -11.19
CA ILE A 194 6.43 6.23 -10.53
C ILE A 194 6.55 4.82 -11.12
N ILE A 195 6.64 4.70 -12.45
CA ILE A 195 6.82 3.41 -13.11
C ILE A 195 8.17 2.79 -12.72
N SER A 196 9.25 3.57 -12.68
CA SER A 196 10.56 3.10 -12.20
C SER A 196 10.47 2.63 -10.75
N PHE A 197 9.88 3.43 -9.87
CA PHE A 197 9.64 3.07 -8.48
C PHE A 197 8.86 1.76 -8.34
N MET A 198 7.77 1.61 -9.09
CA MET A 198 6.94 0.41 -9.11
C MET A 198 7.73 -0.82 -9.59
N GLN A 199 8.58 -0.66 -10.61
CA GLN A 199 9.46 -1.73 -11.12
C GLN A 199 10.46 -2.16 -10.05
N ASP A 200 11.04 -1.21 -9.31
CA ASP A 200 11.98 -1.50 -8.23
C ASP A 200 11.31 -2.23 -7.05
N VAL A 201 10.08 -1.83 -6.68
CA VAL A 201 9.29 -2.55 -5.67
C VAL A 201 9.05 -4.00 -6.09
N ILE A 202 8.67 -4.23 -7.35
CA ILE A 202 8.48 -5.58 -7.89
C ILE A 202 9.79 -6.38 -7.85
N ASN A 203 10.89 -5.80 -8.32
CA ASN A 203 12.20 -6.45 -8.36
C ASN A 203 12.72 -6.81 -6.96
N GLY A 204 12.22 -6.11 -5.95
CA GLY A 204 12.50 -6.37 -4.54
C GLY A 204 11.95 -7.70 -4.01
N PHE A 205 10.95 -8.29 -4.67
CA PHE A 205 10.46 -9.62 -4.31
C PHE A 205 11.35 -10.71 -4.91
N SER A 206 12.04 -11.48 -4.07
CA SER A 206 12.66 -12.73 -4.54
C SER A 206 11.54 -13.67 -5.01
N SER A 207 11.51 -14.01 -6.30
CA SER A 207 10.55 -15.00 -6.79
C SER A 207 11.20 -16.37 -6.79
N GLU A 208 10.63 -17.29 -6.02
CA GLU A 208 11.06 -18.69 -6.01
C GLU A 208 10.28 -19.48 -7.07
N LYS A 209 10.93 -20.49 -7.66
CA LYS A 209 10.33 -21.32 -8.71
C LYS A 209 9.08 -22.02 -8.17
N PRO A 210 7.93 -22.00 -8.87
CA PRO A 210 6.93 -23.03 -8.66
C PRO A 210 7.57 -24.40 -8.95
N ILE A 211 7.15 -25.44 -8.22
CA ILE A 211 7.63 -26.82 -8.40
C ILE A 211 7.42 -27.34 -9.85
N PHE A 212 6.55 -26.68 -10.61
CA PHE A 212 6.23 -27.01 -12.00
C PHE A 212 6.31 -25.76 -12.90
N GLY A 213 7.40 -25.58 -13.65
CA GLY A 213 7.48 -24.55 -14.70
C GLY A 213 8.89 -24.03 -15.00
N HIS A 214 9.16 -23.75 -16.29
CA HIS A 214 10.37 -23.08 -16.76
C HIS A 214 10.07 -21.64 -17.16
N HIS A 215 10.04 -20.68 -16.23
CA HIS A 215 10.04 -19.25 -16.59
C HIS A 215 10.84 -18.42 -15.56
N GLN A 216 11.57 -17.42 -16.06
CA GLN A 216 12.45 -16.56 -15.27
C GLN A 216 11.64 -15.54 -14.45
N PRO A 217 12.06 -15.24 -13.21
CA PRO A 217 11.43 -14.22 -12.39
C PRO A 217 11.87 -12.83 -12.84
N PHE A 218 11.24 -12.29 -13.88
CA PHE A 218 11.30 -10.86 -14.16
C PHE A 218 9.91 -10.39 -14.58
N LEU A 219 9.17 -9.92 -13.58
CA LEU A 219 7.92 -9.17 -13.76
C LEU A 219 8.32 -7.80 -14.31
N THR A 220 8.49 -7.69 -15.62
CA THR A 220 8.58 -6.38 -16.26
C THR A 220 7.19 -5.77 -16.30
N ILE A 221 7.08 -4.54 -15.82
CA ILE A 221 5.87 -3.75 -15.95
C ILE A 221 5.63 -3.51 -17.45
N ASP A 222 4.40 -3.77 -17.90
CA ASP A 222 3.92 -3.28 -19.19
C ASP A 222 3.73 -1.77 -19.06
N VAL A 223 4.65 -0.99 -19.64
CA VAL A 223 4.65 0.48 -19.52
C VAL A 223 3.35 1.09 -20.05
N GLU A 224 2.83 0.61 -21.17
CA GLU A 224 1.61 1.16 -21.77
C GLU A 224 0.38 0.84 -20.92
N GLY A 225 0.27 -0.41 -20.47
CA GLY A 225 -0.76 -0.84 -19.52
C GLY A 225 -0.67 -0.09 -18.20
N GLN A 226 0.55 0.16 -17.70
CA GLN A 226 0.76 0.81 -16.42
C GLN A 226 0.36 2.28 -16.46
N ILE A 227 0.66 2.99 -17.56
CA ILE A 227 0.20 4.37 -17.76
C ILE A 227 -1.33 4.43 -17.70
N LYS A 228 -2.04 3.47 -18.30
CA LYS A 228 -3.52 3.40 -18.22
C LYS A 228 -4.00 3.19 -16.79
N ASN A 229 -3.38 2.29 -16.03
CA ASN A 229 -3.71 2.08 -14.62
C ASN A 229 -3.47 3.34 -13.77
N LEU A 230 -2.35 4.03 -13.98
CA LEU A 230 -2.04 5.28 -13.27
C LEU A 230 -3.04 6.38 -13.63
N ASN A 231 -3.42 6.51 -14.90
CA ASN A 231 -4.42 7.49 -15.32
C ASN A 231 -5.80 7.20 -14.69
N PHE A 232 -6.23 5.94 -14.67
CA PHE A 232 -7.48 5.54 -14.00
C PHE A 232 -7.47 5.92 -12.51
N LEU A 233 -6.36 5.68 -11.81
CA LEU A 233 -6.21 6.08 -10.41
C LEU A 233 -6.29 7.60 -10.23
N LYS A 234 -5.58 8.37 -11.07
CA LYS A 234 -5.58 9.84 -11.00
C LYS A 234 -6.96 10.42 -11.32
N GLU A 235 -7.67 9.86 -12.30
CA GLU A 235 -9.06 10.22 -12.63
C GLU A 235 -10.01 9.90 -11.48
N ALA A 236 -9.84 8.76 -10.79
CA ALA A 236 -10.66 8.43 -9.63
C ALA A 236 -10.48 9.45 -8.47
N ILE A 237 -9.26 9.94 -8.28
CA ILE A 237 -8.91 10.97 -7.27
C ILE A 237 -9.38 12.37 -7.70
N ASN A 238 -9.30 12.68 -9.00
CA ASN A 238 -9.65 13.98 -9.58
C ASN A 238 -10.51 13.81 -10.85
N PRO A 239 -11.80 13.47 -10.73
CA PRO A 239 -12.66 13.13 -11.87
C PRO A 239 -12.97 14.32 -12.81
N SER A 240 -12.52 15.52 -12.49
CA SER A 240 -12.82 16.76 -13.21
C SER A 240 -11.58 17.61 -13.53
N GLY A 241 -10.38 17.03 -13.60
CA GLY A 241 -9.19 17.81 -13.98
C GLY A 241 -7.95 16.99 -14.34
N PHE A 242 -7.84 16.66 -15.62
CA PHE A 242 -6.63 16.80 -16.42
C PHE A 242 -6.86 17.90 -17.45
#